data_AF-A0A927VIV8-F1
#
_entry.id   AF-A0A927VIV8-F1
#
_cell.length_a   1.000
_cell.length_b   1.000
_cell.length_c   1.000
_cell.angle_alpha   90.00
_cell.angle_beta   90.00
_cell.angle_gamma   90.00
#
_symmetry.space_group_name_H-M   'P 1'
#
loop_
_entity.id
_entity.type
_entity.pdbx_description
1 polymer ?
#
loop_
_entity_poly.entity_id
_entity_poly.type
_entity_poly.pdbx_seq_one_letter_code
_entity_poly.pdbx_strand_id
1 'polypeptide(L)'
;MYEELTRGYKLKPDALEPYGFQKDGNAWKYHTMIMDGEFALTVTVTADGTLDTAAVETATGEEYVLYKTNAQGAFLGDVRTQVKEVLEKIISSCYMPSVFKYRQTDMMIEYVRKSFGDEPEFLWKSYPDAAVWRRKDNEKWYGVIMTVARGKVDGTDSGEMAEIVDLMMESSEKEEILGTEGYYPGWHMNKNSWFTIILDGSLPDEELKSRIGRSRTLVGGKNSYEKIYEVVKSIPEGKVATYGQVARLAGNPKWSRVVGYALHVNPEPGVIPCHRVVNSKGEPSSAFAFGGENRQIELLEKEGVTFTDGHVDMERFRWDK
;
A
#
# COMPACT_ATOMS: atom_id res chain seq x y z
N MET A 1 17.31 6.13 26.64
CA MET A 1 16.69 4.87 27.14
C MET A 1 15.17 4.94 27.10
N TYR A 2 14.55 6.01 27.59
CA TYR A 2 13.08 6.14 27.63
C TYR A 2 12.43 6.71 26.36
N GLU A 3 13.18 7.42 25.52
CA GLU A 3 12.71 7.90 24.20
C GLU A 3 12.21 6.76 23.30
N GLU A 4 12.72 5.54 23.47
CA GLU A 4 12.25 4.37 22.72
C GLU A 4 10.85 3.91 23.14
N LEU A 5 10.34 4.30 24.32
CA LEU A 5 9.02 3.89 24.79
C LEU A 5 7.88 4.50 23.95
N THR A 6 8.13 5.64 23.32
CA THR A 6 7.18 6.29 22.39
C THR A 6 7.41 5.86 20.93
N ARG A 7 8.34 4.93 20.66
CA ARG A 7 8.54 4.37 19.31
C ARG A 7 7.28 3.58 18.91
N GLY A 8 6.65 3.98 17.81
CA GLY A 8 5.37 3.41 17.34
C GLY A 8 4.12 4.02 18.01
N TYR A 9 4.29 5.15 18.71
CA TYR A 9 3.20 5.89 19.31
C TYR A 9 3.19 7.33 18.82
N LYS A 10 1.99 7.90 18.66
CA LYS A 10 1.76 9.31 18.34
C LYS A 10 1.08 10.00 19.50
N LEU A 11 1.54 11.21 19.81
CA LEU A 11 0.97 12.03 20.87
C LEU A 11 -0.47 12.43 20.53
N LYS A 12 -1.33 12.46 21.54
CA LYS A 12 -2.67 13.07 21.53
C LYS A 12 -2.58 14.40 22.31
N PRO A 13 -2.32 15.54 21.65
CA PRO A 13 -2.12 16.81 22.37
C PRO A 13 -3.32 17.16 23.26
N ASP A 14 -4.54 16.90 22.79
CA ASP A 14 -5.78 17.18 23.52
C ASP A 14 -5.97 16.31 24.77
N ALA A 15 -5.17 15.25 24.96
CA ALA A 15 -5.20 14.39 26.14
C ALA A 15 -4.19 14.82 27.23
N LEU A 16 -3.25 15.72 26.91
CA LEU A 16 -2.19 16.12 27.85
C LEU A 16 -2.73 16.94 29.03
N GLU A 17 -3.48 18.02 28.75
CA GLU A 17 -4.05 18.86 29.81
C GLU A 17 -5.02 18.08 30.71
N PRO A 18 -5.96 17.26 30.19
CA PRO A 18 -6.80 16.39 31.02
C PRO A 18 -6.03 15.38 31.87
N TYR A 19 -4.86 14.91 31.42
CA TYR A 19 -4.00 14.02 32.21
C TYR A 19 -3.30 14.75 33.36
N GLY A 20 -3.12 16.07 33.25
CA GLY A 20 -2.46 16.91 34.26
C GLY A 20 -1.15 17.55 33.79
N PHE A 21 -0.83 17.48 32.50
CA PHE A 21 0.28 18.25 31.95
C PHE A 21 -0.05 19.74 31.90
N GLN A 22 0.96 20.58 32.07
CA GLN A 22 0.88 22.03 31.92
C GLN A 22 1.77 22.48 30.75
N LYS A 23 1.22 23.34 29.90
CA LYS A 23 1.96 23.88 28.74
C LYS A 23 3.05 24.84 29.21
N ASP A 24 4.27 24.64 28.73
CA ASP A 24 5.45 25.44 29.01
C ASP A 24 6.23 25.69 27.71
N GLY A 25 6.00 26.86 27.09
CA GLY A 25 6.55 27.19 25.78
C GLY A 25 6.07 26.26 24.67
N ASN A 26 7.02 25.55 24.03
CA ASN A 26 6.75 24.59 22.94
C ASN A 26 6.65 23.13 23.44
N ALA A 27 6.53 22.95 24.75
CA ALA A 27 6.45 21.65 25.40
C ALA A 27 5.34 21.63 26.47
N TRP A 28 5.12 20.45 27.04
CA TRP A 28 4.23 20.21 28.16
C TRP A 28 4.99 19.51 29.27
N LYS A 29 4.75 19.91 30.52
CA LYS A 29 5.39 19.33 31.70
C LYS A 29 4.36 18.70 32.64
N TYR A 30 4.66 17.50 33.11
CA TYR A 30 3.92 16.80 34.15
C TYR A 30 4.85 16.55 35.34
N HIS A 31 4.37 16.86 36.54
CA HIS A 31 5.14 16.72 37.77
C HIS A 31 4.49 15.66 38.66
N THR A 32 5.29 14.73 39.18
CA THR A 32 4.85 13.71 40.13
C THR A 32 5.96 13.36 41.11
N MET A 33 5.60 12.70 42.20
CA MET A 33 6.58 12.09 43.11
C MET A 33 6.76 10.61 42.79
N ILE A 34 7.96 10.09 42.98
CA ILE A 34 8.31 8.66 42.91
C ILE A 34 9.12 8.27 44.17
N MET A 35 9.30 6.96 44.37
CA MET A 35 10.03 6.37 45.51
C MET A 35 9.51 6.92 46.85
N ASP A 36 8.19 6.83 47.06
CA ASP A 36 7.52 7.31 48.27
C ASP A 36 7.82 8.78 48.64
N GLY A 37 8.12 9.62 47.64
CA GLY A 37 8.38 11.05 47.82
C GLY A 37 9.87 11.42 47.93
N GLU A 38 10.79 10.46 47.76
CA GLU A 38 12.23 10.74 47.75
C GLU A 38 12.67 11.50 46.50
N PHE A 39 11.95 11.36 45.38
CA PHE A 39 12.25 12.09 44.15
C PHE A 39 11.04 12.79 43.56
N ALA A 40 11.24 14.05 43.18
CA ALA A 40 10.35 14.78 42.29
C ALA A 40 10.73 14.47 40.84
N LEU A 41 9.79 13.88 40.10
CA LEU A 41 9.93 13.55 38.68
C LEU A 41 9.16 14.57 37.83
N THR A 42 9.87 15.20 36.90
CA THR A 42 9.30 16.03 35.83
C THR A 42 9.37 15.27 34.51
N VAL A 43 8.24 15.08 33.85
CA VAL A 43 8.15 14.52 32.50
C VAL A 43 7.87 15.66 31.53
N THR A 44 8.69 15.81 30.50
CA THR A 44 8.53 16.81 29.45
C THR A 44 8.16 16.13 28.14
N VAL A 45 7.12 16.63 27.46
CA VAL A 45 6.71 16.17 26.13
C VAL A 45 6.74 17.34 25.16
N THR A 46 7.36 17.19 24.00
CA THR A 46 7.39 18.20 22.93
C THR A 46 6.28 17.98 21.90
N ALA A 47 6.03 18.97 21.04
CA ALA A 47 4.93 18.93 20.06
C ALA A 47 5.02 17.79 19.03
N ASP A 48 6.22 17.30 18.75
CA ASP A 48 6.48 16.12 17.91
C ASP A 48 6.27 14.78 18.64
N GLY A 49 5.92 14.83 19.94
CA GLY A 49 5.69 13.66 20.78
C GLY A 49 6.94 13.08 21.45
N THR A 50 8.10 13.73 21.31
CA THR A 50 9.32 13.32 22.02
C THR A 50 9.15 13.53 23.52
N LEU A 51 9.62 12.57 24.32
CA LEU A 51 9.47 12.54 25.77
C LEU A 51 10.84 12.53 26.45
N ASP A 52 11.02 13.39 27.44
CA ASP A 52 12.18 13.42 28.34
C ASP A 52 11.75 13.47 29.82
N THR A 53 12.68 13.18 30.72
CA THR A 53 12.46 13.09 32.17
C THR A 53 13.55 13.82 32.95
N ALA A 54 13.23 14.42 34.09
CA ALA A 54 14.21 14.95 35.03
C ALA A 54 13.79 14.53 36.44
N ALA A 55 14.71 13.96 37.22
CA ALA A 55 14.44 13.54 38.59
C ALA A 55 15.32 14.36 39.54
N VAL A 56 14.73 14.87 40.61
CA VAL A 56 15.41 15.68 41.63
C VAL A 56 15.16 15.06 42.99
N GLU A 57 16.21 14.83 43.77
CA GLU A 57 16.08 14.39 45.17
C GLU A 57 15.38 15.45 46.01
N THR A 58 14.34 15.08 46.73
CA THR A 58 13.55 16.03 47.51
C THR A 58 14.29 16.56 48.74
N ALA A 59 15.18 15.76 49.32
CA ALA A 59 15.96 16.13 50.50
C ALA A 59 17.07 17.15 50.19
N THR A 60 17.71 17.05 49.02
CA THR A 60 18.89 17.85 48.65
C THR A 60 18.57 18.91 47.61
N GLY A 61 17.52 18.71 46.80
CA GLY A 61 17.23 19.51 45.62
C GLY A 61 18.20 19.25 44.46
N GLU A 62 19.04 18.21 44.55
CA GLU A 62 20.02 17.87 43.53
C GLU A 62 19.42 16.98 42.44
N GLU A 63 19.86 17.21 41.20
CA GLU A 63 19.44 16.39 40.06
C GLU A 63 20.02 14.97 40.17
N TYR A 64 19.14 13.99 40.09
CA TYR A 64 19.53 12.58 40.11
C TYR A 64 19.66 12.05 38.68
N VAL A 65 20.87 11.99 38.14
CA VAL A 65 21.10 11.59 36.73
C VAL A 65 21.34 10.09 36.52
N LEU A 66 21.65 9.35 37.59
CA LEU A 66 22.13 7.95 37.49
C LEU A 66 21.12 7.03 36.79
N TYR A 67 19.82 7.28 36.93
CA TYR A 67 18.76 6.45 36.31
C TYR A 67 18.80 6.47 34.78
N LYS A 68 19.39 7.52 34.17
CA LYS A 68 19.61 7.63 32.71
C LYS A 68 20.92 7.02 32.21
N THR A 69 21.81 6.57 33.10
CA THR A 69 23.13 6.02 32.74
C THR A 69 23.11 4.49 32.63
N ASN A 70 24.27 3.87 32.38
CA ASN A 70 24.45 2.41 32.41
C ASN A 70 24.81 1.86 33.81
N ALA A 71 24.74 2.69 34.87
CA ALA A 71 25.01 2.24 36.24
C ALA A 71 24.05 1.13 36.68
N GLN A 72 24.49 0.29 37.62
CA GLN A 72 23.73 -0.83 38.16
C GLN A 72 23.65 -0.77 39.69
N GLY A 73 22.55 -1.28 40.25
CA GLY A 73 22.28 -1.33 41.68
C GLY A 73 20.79 -1.56 41.94
N ALA A 74 20.42 -2.20 43.05
CA ALA A 74 19.03 -2.53 43.37
C ALA A 74 18.16 -1.26 43.48
N PHE A 75 18.57 -0.29 44.30
CA PHE A 75 17.89 1.00 44.45
C PHE A 75 17.71 1.73 43.10
N LEU A 76 18.77 1.76 42.28
CA LEU A 76 18.71 2.36 40.95
C LEU A 76 17.72 1.62 40.02
N GLY A 77 17.61 0.30 40.17
CA GLY A 77 16.60 -0.51 39.50
C GLY A 77 15.18 -0.13 39.89
N ASP A 78 14.94 0.12 41.18
CA ASP A 78 13.64 0.56 41.69
C ASP A 78 13.26 1.94 41.17
N VAL A 79 14.20 2.90 41.20
CA VAL A 79 14.01 4.24 40.60
C VAL A 79 13.64 4.14 39.12
N ARG A 80 14.39 3.36 38.33
CA ARG A 80 14.11 3.15 36.91
C ARG A 80 12.75 2.50 36.67
N THR A 81 12.34 1.59 37.54
CA THR A 81 11.05 0.89 37.46
C THR A 81 9.90 1.87 37.69
N GLN A 82 9.97 2.68 38.76
CA GLN A 82 8.93 3.68 39.02
C GLN A 82 8.85 4.76 37.94
N VAL A 83 10.00 5.22 37.42
CA VAL A 83 10.01 6.11 36.24
C VAL A 83 9.28 5.44 35.07
N LYS A 84 9.60 4.19 34.75
CA LYS A 84 8.97 3.46 33.64
C LYS A 84 7.46 3.33 33.83
N GLU A 85 6.98 3.01 35.03
CA GLU A 85 5.55 2.91 35.33
C GLU A 85 4.81 4.24 35.13
N VAL A 86 5.42 5.37 35.52
CA VAL A 86 4.87 6.70 35.24
C VAL A 86 4.77 6.93 33.74
N LEU A 87 5.82 6.60 33.00
CA LEU A 87 5.85 6.76 31.54
C LEU A 87 4.84 5.87 30.83
N GLU A 88 4.65 4.62 31.24
CA GLU A 88 3.66 3.71 30.67
C GLU A 88 2.22 4.20 30.87
N LYS A 89 1.92 4.81 32.02
CA LYS A 89 0.61 5.46 32.28
C LYS A 89 0.39 6.68 31.40
N ILE A 90 1.43 7.51 31.21
CA ILE A 90 1.40 8.65 30.29
C ILE A 90 1.21 8.17 28.86
N ILE A 91 1.95 7.16 28.41
CA ILE A 91 1.87 6.65 27.04
C ILE A 91 0.48 6.08 26.75
N SER A 92 -0.04 5.23 27.64
CA SER A 92 -1.39 4.65 27.47
C SER A 92 -2.51 5.70 27.45
N SER A 93 -2.34 6.82 28.15
CA SER A 93 -3.36 7.87 28.26
C SER A 93 -3.22 8.96 27.20
N CYS A 94 -1.99 9.43 26.97
CA CYS A 94 -1.66 10.61 26.16
C CYS A 94 -1.12 10.26 24.78
N TYR A 95 -0.86 8.98 24.48
CA TYR A 95 -0.45 8.54 23.16
C TYR A 95 -1.47 7.56 22.56
N MET A 96 -1.39 7.37 21.25
CA MET A 96 -2.07 6.30 20.53
C MET A 96 -1.04 5.48 19.76
N PRO A 97 -1.21 4.15 19.62
CA PRO A 97 -0.42 3.39 18.67
C PRO A 97 -0.54 4.03 17.29
N SER A 98 0.57 4.44 16.73
CA SER A 98 0.63 4.97 15.38
C SER A 98 1.94 4.57 14.75
N VAL A 99 1.80 3.77 13.71
CA VAL A 99 2.92 3.30 12.90
C VAL A 99 3.58 4.48 12.17
N PHE A 100 2.78 5.48 11.83
CA PHE A 100 3.19 6.67 11.11
C PHE A 100 3.05 7.91 11.99
N LYS A 101 4.00 8.83 11.89
CA LYS A 101 4.13 10.05 12.67
C LYS A 101 3.71 11.28 11.85
N TYR A 102 3.98 11.32 10.55
CA TYR A 102 3.80 12.52 9.75
C TYR A 102 2.32 12.90 9.59
N ARG A 103 2.03 14.22 9.63
CA ARG A 103 0.66 14.75 9.45
C ARG A 103 0.10 14.38 8.08
N GLN A 104 0.92 14.41 7.04
CA GLN A 104 0.48 14.06 5.68
C GLN A 104 0.05 12.59 5.60
N THR A 105 0.73 11.68 6.31
CA THR A 105 0.34 10.27 6.36
C THR A 105 -1.06 10.06 6.92
N ASP A 106 -1.36 10.68 8.08
CA ASP A 106 -2.71 10.63 8.66
C ASP A 106 -3.76 11.24 7.73
N MET A 107 -3.43 12.39 7.12
CA MET A 107 -4.31 13.07 6.17
C MET A 107 -4.66 12.17 4.99
N MET A 108 -3.67 11.48 4.41
CA MET A 108 -3.91 10.58 3.29
C MET A 108 -4.71 9.34 3.70
N ILE A 109 -4.41 8.74 4.85
CA ILE A 109 -5.18 7.59 5.39
C ILE A 109 -6.64 7.98 5.55
N GLU A 110 -6.92 9.14 6.16
CA GLU A 110 -8.28 9.62 6.35
C GLU A 110 -8.97 9.97 5.03
N TYR A 111 -8.24 10.57 4.09
CA TYR A 111 -8.74 10.85 2.75
C TYR A 111 -9.13 9.57 2.01
N VAL A 112 -8.28 8.54 2.02
CA VAL A 112 -8.53 7.24 1.38
C VAL A 112 -9.72 6.54 2.01
N ARG A 113 -9.80 6.52 3.35
CA ARG A 113 -10.94 5.98 4.10
C ARG A 113 -12.24 6.65 3.69
N LYS A 114 -12.29 7.98 3.67
CA LYS A 114 -13.51 8.74 3.35
C LYS A 114 -13.90 8.67 1.87
N SER A 115 -12.92 8.71 0.98
CA SER A 115 -13.17 8.80 -0.47
C SER A 115 -13.44 7.44 -1.10
N PHE A 116 -12.80 6.38 -0.59
CA PHE A 116 -12.80 5.06 -1.22
C PHE A 116 -13.26 3.93 -0.30
N GLY A 117 -13.32 4.15 1.02
CA GLY A 117 -13.65 3.11 2.00
C GLY A 117 -12.56 2.03 2.15
N ASP A 118 -11.35 2.31 1.65
CA ASP A 118 -10.18 1.42 1.75
C ASP A 118 -9.39 1.76 3.02
N GLU A 119 -8.77 0.76 3.65
CA GLU A 119 -7.96 0.90 4.87
C GLU A 119 -6.52 0.43 4.61
N PRO A 120 -5.51 0.95 5.33
CA PRO A 120 -4.15 0.43 5.24
C PRO A 120 -4.07 -1.01 5.79
N GLU A 121 -3.42 -1.89 5.03
CA GLU A 121 -3.14 -3.28 5.41
C GLU A 121 -1.65 -3.45 5.76
N PHE A 122 -1.35 -4.07 6.91
CA PHE A 122 0.02 -4.33 7.38
C PHE A 122 0.41 -5.78 7.13
N LEU A 123 0.92 -6.06 5.93
CA LEU A 123 1.11 -7.42 5.45
C LEU A 123 2.41 -8.08 5.94
N TRP A 124 3.39 -7.29 6.40
CA TRP A 124 4.74 -7.77 6.68
C TRP A 124 5.10 -7.70 8.17
N LYS A 125 5.26 -8.86 8.82
CA LYS A 125 5.69 -8.92 10.24
C LYS A 125 7.07 -8.33 10.49
N SER A 126 7.99 -8.45 9.54
CA SER A 126 9.36 -7.91 9.63
C SER A 126 9.44 -6.41 9.33
N TYR A 127 8.37 -5.84 8.77
CA TYR A 127 8.26 -4.41 8.46
C TYR A 127 6.92 -3.90 9.00
N PRO A 128 6.77 -3.84 10.34
CA PRO A 128 5.53 -3.37 10.95
C PRO A 128 5.23 -1.91 10.58
N ASP A 129 6.26 -1.18 10.14
CA ASP A 129 6.19 0.21 9.72
C ASP A 129 5.90 0.41 8.24
N ALA A 130 5.33 -0.61 7.58
CA ALA A 130 4.93 -0.58 6.19
C ALA A 130 3.48 -1.01 6.03
N ALA A 131 2.71 -0.20 5.31
CA ALA A 131 1.30 -0.43 5.02
C ALA A 131 1.04 -0.38 3.52
N VAL A 132 0.02 -1.10 3.06
CA VAL A 132 -0.44 -1.02 1.68
C VAL A 132 -1.90 -0.59 1.61
N TRP A 133 -2.26 0.20 0.61
CA TRP A 133 -3.64 0.32 0.18
C TRP A 133 -3.91 -0.58 -1.01
N ARG A 134 -4.99 -1.34 -0.88
CA ARG A 134 -5.42 -2.34 -1.84
C ARG A 134 -6.90 -2.14 -2.14
N ARG A 135 -7.29 -2.24 -3.42
CA ARG A 135 -8.70 -2.19 -3.76
C ARG A 135 -9.40 -3.48 -3.32
N LYS A 136 -10.58 -3.34 -2.69
CA LYS A 136 -11.39 -4.48 -2.27
C LYS A 136 -11.99 -5.31 -3.41
N ASP A 137 -12.15 -4.72 -4.59
CA ASP A 137 -12.80 -5.37 -5.74
C ASP A 137 -11.88 -6.27 -6.57
N ASN A 138 -10.57 -6.00 -6.59
CA ASN A 138 -9.62 -6.75 -7.42
C ASN A 138 -8.29 -7.04 -6.75
N GLU A 139 -8.15 -6.71 -5.46
CA GLU A 139 -6.98 -6.97 -4.63
C GLU A 139 -5.66 -6.34 -5.15
N LYS A 140 -5.72 -5.39 -6.09
CA LYS A 140 -4.51 -4.70 -6.58
C LYS A 140 -4.12 -3.57 -5.66
N TRP A 141 -2.82 -3.46 -5.39
CA TRP A 141 -2.25 -2.36 -4.63
C TRP A 141 -2.19 -1.09 -5.47
N TYR A 142 -2.47 0.05 -4.84
CA TYR A 142 -2.33 1.37 -5.46
C TYR A 142 -1.60 2.37 -4.56
N GLY A 143 -1.20 1.97 -3.36
CA GLY A 143 -0.37 2.79 -2.50
C GLY A 143 0.40 1.92 -1.53
N VAL A 144 1.64 2.31 -1.25
CA VAL A 144 2.44 1.68 -0.19
C VAL A 144 3.07 2.79 0.64
N ILE A 145 2.86 2.76 1.95
CA ILE A 145 3.40 3.73 2.90
C ILE A 145 4.50 3.03 3.68
N MET A 146 5.67 3.67 3.81
CA MET A 146 6.82 3.10 4.51
C MET A 146 7.61 4.17 5.25
N THR A 147 8.27 3.78 6.33
CA THR A 147 9.31 4.59 6.97
C THR A 147 10.69 4.11 6.52
N VAL A 148 11.47 4.99 5.88
CA VAL A 148 12.76 4.65 5.26
C VAL A 148 13.83 5.70 5.59
N ALA A 149 15.11 5.36 5.41
CA ALA A 149 16.17 6.36 5.49
C ALA A 149 16.04 7.36 4.34
N ARG A 150 15.86 8.65 4.65
CA ARG A 150 15.60 9.74 3.70
C ARG A 150 16.60 9.76 2.56
N GLY A 151 17.88 9.66 2.90
CA GLY A 151 18.99 9.65 1.95
C GLY A 151 18.97 8.54 0.90
N LYS A 152 18.22 7.45 1.15
CA LYS A 152 18.04 6.39 0.16
C LYS A 152 17.05 6.77 -0.94
N VAL A 153 16.21 7.78 -0.70
CA VAL A 153 15.18 8.25 -1.62
C VAL A 153 15.67 9.51 -2.36
N ASP A 154 16.13 10.52 -1.62
CA ASP A 154 16.53 11.82 -2.19
C ASP A 154 18.05 11.96 -2.43
N GLY A 155 18.85 11.02 -1.97
CA GLY A 155 20.31 11.03 -2.11
C GLY A 155 21.06 11.91 -1.09
N THR A 156 20.37 12.51 -0.12
CA THR A 156 21.00 13.32 0.94
C THR A 156 21.67 12.44 2.01
N ASP A 157 22.76 12.90 2.64
CA ASP A 157 23.45 12.12 3.68
C ASP A 157 23.13 12.69 5.08
N SER A 158 21.85 12.63 5.47
CA SER A 158 21.39 13.18 6.77
C SER A 158 21.24 12.12 7.87
N GLY A 159 21.21 10.82 7.52
CA GLY A 159 20.84 9.74 8.46
C GLY A 159 19.40 9.81 8.96
N GLU A 160 18.60 10.74 8.46
CA GLU A 160 17.22 10.98 8.89
C GLU A 160 16.28 9.89 8.35
N MET A 161 15.26 9.54 9.15
CA MET A 161 14.17 8.68 8.71
C MET A 161 13.01 9.54 8.20
N ALA A 162 12.42 9.13 7.08
CA ALA A 162 11.27 9.80 6.47
C ALA A 162 10.17 8.79 6.14
N GLU A 163 8.92 9.25 6.28
CA GLU A 163 7.78 8.53 5.73
C GLU A 163 7.60 8.87 4.26
N ILE A 164 7.38 7.82 3.47
CA ILE A 164 7.18 7.91 2.04
C ILE A 164 5.86 7.24 1.64
N VAL A 165 5.36 7.62 0.47
CA VAL A 165 4.32 6.88 -0.23
C VAL A 165 4.77 6.54 -1.64
N ASP A 166 4.66 5.27 -2.02
CA ASP A 166 4.74 4.81 -3.40
C ASP A 166 3.35 4.79 -4.03
N LEU A 167 3.24 5.37 -5.22
CA LEU A 167 1.99 5.44 -6.01
C LEU A 167 2.23 5.01 -7.45
N MET A 168 1.18 4.52 -8.10
CA MET A 168 1.21 4.12 -9.50
C MET A 168 1.12 5.32 -10.44
N MET A 169 1.85 5.22 -11.56
CA MET A 169 1.75 6.13 -12.71
C MET A 169 1.65 5.33 -14.01
N GLU A 170 1.14 5.95 -15.07
CA GLU A 170 1.34 5.41 -16.40
C GLU A 170 2.79 5.56 -16.84
N SER A 171 3.32 4.59 -17.59
CA SER A 171 4.69 4.65 -18.08
C SER A 171 4.95 5.85 -19.02
N SER A 172 3.90 6.38 -19.66
CA SER A 172 3.93 7.60 -20.47
C SER A 172 4.18 8.87 -19.65
N GLU A 173 3.80 8.88 -18.36
CA GLU A 173 3.93 10.05 -17.48
C GLU A 173 5.27 10.10 -16.75
N LYS A 174 6.07 9.03 -16.87
CA LYS A 174 7.29 8.83 -16.10
C LYS A 174 8.26 10.01 -16.19
N GLU A 175 8.53 10.50 -17.41
CA GLU A 175 9.51 11.57 -17.62
C GLU A 175 9.04 12.89 -17.01
N GLU A 176 7.74 13.19 -17.11
CA GLU A 176 7.13 14.38 -16.52
C GLU A 176 7.16 14.32 -14.98
N ILE A 177 6.72 13.21 -14.41
CA ILE A 177 6.68 13.02 -12.95
C ILE A 177 8.07 13.06 -12.36
N LEU A 178 9.00 12.26 -12.89
CA LEU A 178 10.37 12.17 -12.34
C LEU A 178 11.25 13.38 -12.71
N GLY A 179 10.77 14.27 -13.58
CA GLY A 179 11.37 15.58 -13.85
C GLY A 179 10.89 16.68 -12.90
N THR A 180 9.90 16.40 -12.05
CA THR A 180 9.31 17.37 -11.12
C THR A 180 9.90 17.19 -9.72
N GLU A 181 10.25 18.29 -9.06
CA GLU A 181 10.76 18.28 -7.68
C GLU A 181 9.74 17.68 -6.70
N GLY A 182 10.21 16.92 -5.71
CA GLY A 182 9.36 16.21 -4.75
C GLY A 182 8.91 14.82 -5.19
N TYR A 183 9.24 14.40 -6.42
CA TYR A 183 8.97 13.07 -6.95
C TYR A 183 10.26 12.28 -7.17
N TYR A 184 10.25 11.02 -6.73
CA TYR A 184 11.42 10.13 -6.78
C TYR A 184 11.07 8.81 -7.47
N PRO A 185 12.04 8.05 -7.99
CA PRO A 185 11.79 6.72 -8.56
C PRO A 185 11.24 5.75 -7.50
N GLY A 186 10.26 4.91 -7.87
CA GLY A 186 9.59 3.99 -6.96
C GLY A 186 10.55 3.18 -6.06
N TRP A 187 10.29 3.20 -4.76
CA TRP A 187 11.08 2.54 -3.73
C TRP A 187 10.63 1.10 -3.55
N HIS A 188 11.53 0.12 -3.67
CA HIS A 188 11.19 -1.32 -3.70
C HIS A 188 10.15 -1.75 -4.78
N MET A 189 9.66 -0.82 -5.61
CA MET A 189 8.65 -1.02 -6.64
C MET A 189 9.23 -0.89 -8.05
N ASN A 190 8.43 -1.23 -9.06
CA ASN A 190 8.84 -1.09 -10.46
C ASN A 190 8.90 0.39 -10.86
N LYS A 191 10.12 0.90 -11.06
CA LYS A 191 10.41 2.31 -11.43
C LYS A 191 9.82 2.78 -12.78
N ASN A 192 9.20 1.90 -13.56
CA ASN A 192 8.49 2.27 -14.80
C ASN A 192 6.98 2.46 -14.61
N SER A 193 6.43 2.04 -13.47
CA SER A 193 5.00 2.19 -13.18
C SER A 193 4.71 2.71 -11.77
N TRP A 194 5.75 2.94 -10.95
CA TRP A 194 5.66 3.49 -9.60
C TRP A 194 6.66 4.63 -9.40
N PHE A 195 6.25 5.59 -8.59
CA PHE A 195 7.08 6.69 -8.10
C PHE A 195 6.85 6.88 -6.60
N THR A 196 7.80 7.52 -5.94
CA THR A 196 7.82 7.77 -4.50
C THR A 196 7.67 9.27 -4.23
N ILE A 197 6.94 9.61 -3.17
CA ILE A 197 6.89 10.96 -2.59
C ILE A 197 7.34 10.87 -1.12
N ILE A 198 8.15 11.83 -0.67
CA ILE A 198 8.47 12.03 0.75
C ILE A 198 7.38 12.89 1.39
N LEU A 199 6.83 12.45 2.52
CA LEU A 199 5.65 13.05 3.17
C LEU A 199 6.00 14.21 4.12
N ASP A 200 7.00 15.00 3.75
CA ASP A 200 7.59 16.07 4.57
C ASP A 200 6.93 17.45 4.39
N GLY A 201 5.83 17.52 3.63
CA GLY A 201 5.15 18.77 3.33
C GLY A 201 5.69 19.54 2.13
N SER A 202 6.71 19.02 1.43
CA SER A 202 7.23 19.63 0.19
C SER A 202 6.18 19.68 -0.92
N LEU A 203 5.34 18.65 -1.03
CA LEU A 203 4.17 18.64 -1.92
C LEU A 203 2.89 19.01 -1.16
N PRO A 204 2.02 19.88 -1.73
CA PRO A 204 0.73 20.23 -1.12
C PRO A 204 -0.19 19.02 -0.96
N ASP A 205 -1.02 19.02 0.09
CA ASP A 205 -1.96 17.94 0.38
C ASP A 205 -2.91 17.62 -0.79
N GLU A 206 -3.34 18.64 -1.54
CA GLU A 206 -4.22 18.44 -2.71
C GLU A 206 -3.52 17.69 -3.85
N GLU A 207 -2.20 17.87 -4.02
CA GLU A 207 -1.43 17.11 -5.00
C GLU A 207 -1.34 15.65 -4.57
N LEU A 208 -1.07 15.38 -3.29
CA LEU A 208 -1.05 14.01 -2.75
C LEU A 208 -2.39 13.30 -2.98
N LYS A 209 -3.51 13.96 -2.65
CA LYS A 209 -4.86 13.41 -2.87
C LYS A 209 -5.12 13.11 -4.35
N SER A 210 -4.76 14.04 -5.23
CA SER A 210 -4.88 13.87 -6.69
C SER A 210 -4.09 12.65 -7.17
N ARG A 211 -2.82 12.51 -6.76
CA ARG A 211 -1.95 11.38 -7.12
C ARG A 211 -2.48 10.05 -6.59
N ILE A 212 -3.00 10.00 -5.37
CA ILE A 212 -3.64 8.80 -4.80
C ILE A 212 -4.87 8.40 -5.64
N GLY A 213 -5.75 9.36 -5.94
CA GLY A 213 -6.95 9.11 -6.75
C GLY A 213 -6.61 8.57 -8.14
N ARG A 214 -5.58 9.15 -8.78
CA ARG A 214 -5.07 8.68 -10.07
C ARG A 214 -4.51 7.27 -9.97
N SER A 215 -3.63 7.01 -9.00
CA SER A 215 -3.04 5.68 -8.75
C SER A 215 -4.12 4.61 -8.57
N ARG A 216 -5.14 4.88 -7.75
CA ARG A 216 -6.27 3.98 -7.52
C ARG A 216 -7.09 3.71 -8.77
N THR A 217 -7.27 4.74 -9.61
CA THR A 217 -7.99 4.63 -10.88
C THR A 217 -7.22 3.74 -11.87
N LEU A 218 -5.90 3.89 -11.95
CA LEU A 218 -5.04 3.10 -12.83
C LEU A 218 -5.15 1.59 -12.56
N VAL A 219 -5.23 1.21 -11.29
CA VAL A 219 -5.37 -0.22 -10.94
C VAL A 219 -6.83 -0.69 -10.91
N GLY A 220 -7.80 0.23 -11.00
CA GLY A 220 -9.23 -0.08 -11.10
C GLY A 220 -9.65 -0.58 -12.48
N GLY A 221 -8.83 -0.36 -13.51
CA GLY A 221 -9.09 -0.88 -14.86
C GLY A 221 -9.08 -2.41 -14.90
N LYS A 222 -9.95 -2.97 -15.75
CA LYS A 222 -9.94 -4.40 -16.06
C LYS A 222 -8.55 -4.82 -16.53
N ASN A 223 -8.01 -5.89 -15.95
CA ASN A 223 -6.75 -6.45 -16.40
C ASN A 223 -6.90 -6.99 -17.85
N SER A 224 -5.79 -7.31 -18.49
CA SER A 224 -5.82 -7.79 -19.88
C SER A 224 -6.72 -9.01 -20.05
N TYR A 225 -6.74 -9.94 -19.09
CA TYR A 225 -7.53 -11.17 -19.17
C TYR A 225 -9.01 -10.88 -19.01
N GLU A 226 -9.41 -10.01 -18.07
CA GLU A 226 -10.79 -9.57 -17.90
C GLU A 226 -11.32 -8.91 -19.18
N LYS A 227 -10.55 -7.98 -19.78
CA LYS A 227 -10.91 -7.38 -21.07
C LYS A 227 -11.07 -8.44 -22.16
N ILE A 228 -10.17 -9.42 -22.22
CA ILE A 228 -10.23 -10.52 -23.17
C ILE A 228 -11.48 -11.37 -22.93
N TYR A 229 -11.78 -11.77 -21.69
CA TYR A 229 -12.94 -12.58 -21.35
C TYR A 229 -14.25 -11.87 -21.69
N GLU A 230 -14.34 -10.55 -21.53
CA GLU A 230 -15.54 -9.81 -21.93
C GLU A 230 -15.77 -9.79 -23.44
N VAL A 231 -14.69 -9.62 -24.22
CA VAL A 231 -14.78 -9.76 -25.67
C VAL A 231 -15.20 -11.17 -26.04
N VAL A 232 -14.64 -12.20 -25.40
CA VAL A 232 -14.96 -13.61 -25.69
C VAL A 232 -16.39 -13.96 -25.29
N LYS A 233 -16.88 -13.48 -24.13
CA LYS A 233 -18.29 -13.61 -23.69
C LYS A 233 -19.26 -12.94 -24.68
N SER A 234 -18.79 -11.95 -25.45
CA SER A 234 -19.58 -11.23 -26.45
C SER A 234 -19.64 -11.92 -27.81
N ILE A 235 -18.88 -13.01 -28.04
CA ILE A 235 -18.92 -13.76 -29.30
C ILE A 235 -20.24 -14.55 -29.34
N PRO A 236 -21.13 -14.29 -30.31
CA PRO A 236 -22.43 -14.97 -30.40
C PRO A 236 -22.27 -16.48 -30.62
N GLU A 237 -23.29 -17.25 -30.22
CA GLU A 237 -23.41 -18.65 -30.59
C GLU A 237 -23.42 -18.81 -32.12
N GLY A 238 -22.69 -19.81 -32.63
CA GLY A 238 -22.54 -20.05 -34.06
C GLY A 238 -21.63 -19.04 -34.76
N LYS A 239 -20.87 -18.23 -34.02
CA LYS A 239 -19.84 -17.34 -34.56
C LYS A 239 -18.47 -17.60 -33.93
N VAL A 240 -17.43 -17.30 -34.69
CA VAL A 240 -16.03 -17.43 -34.26
C VAL A 240 -15.27 -16.11 -34.40
N ALA A 241 -14.28 -15.90 -33.53
CA ALA A 241 -13.34 -14.78 -33.63
C ALA A 241 -11.91 -15.30 -33.65
N THR A 242 -11.00 -14.58 -34.29
CA THR A 242 -9.58 -14.93 -34.23
C THR A 242 -8.92 -14.35 -32.98
N TYR A 243 -7.83 -14.95 -32.49
CA TYR A 243 -7.02 -14.37 -31.41
C TYR A 243 -6.66 -12.89 -31.66
N GLY A 244 -6.35 -12.54 -32.91
CA GLY A 244 -6.04 -11.16 -33.31
C GLY A 244 -7.25 -10.22 -33.24
N GLN A 245 -8.44 -10.70 -33.64
CA GLN A 245 -9.67 -9.93 -33.52
C GLN A 245 -10.03 -9.68 -32.05
N VAL A 246 -9.92 -10.72 -31.21
CA VAL A 246 -10.17 -10.60 -29.76
C VAL A 246 -9.18 -9.60 -29.14
N ALA A 247 -7.88 -9.70 -29.47
CA ALA A 247 -6.86 -8.78 -28.97
C ALA A 247 -7.15 -7.31 -29.37
N ARG A 248 -7.52 -7.07 -30.64
CA ARG A 248 -7.91 -5.74 -31.12
C ARG A 248 -9.10 -5.18 -30.35
N LEU A 249 -10.16 -5.97 -30.19
CA LEU A 249 -11.37 -5.56 -29.48
C LEU A 249 -11.15 -5.39 -27.97
N ALA A 250 -10.22 -6.13 -27.38
CA ALA A 250 -9.81 -5.98 -25.98
C ALA A 250 -8.90 -4.75 -25.74
N GLY A 251 -8.63 -3.97 -26.78
CA GLY A 251 -7.92 -2.68 -26.71
C GLY A 251 -6.43 -2.74 -27.03
N ASN A 252 -5.87 -3.90 -27.44
CA ASN A 252 -4.47 -3.98 -27.86
C ASN A 252 -4.25 -5.07 -28.92
N PRO A 253 -4.09 -4.71 -30.21
CA PRO A 253 -3.86 -5.66 -31.30
C PRO A 253 -2.65 -6.59 -31.10
N LYS A 254 -1.67 -6.21 -30.26
CA LYS A 254 -0.48 -7.02 -29.98
C LYS A 254 -0.72 -8.13 -28.94
N TRP A 255 -1.92 -8.22 -28.36
CA TRP A 255 -2.27 -9.21 -27.33
C TRP A 255 -2.68 -10.59 -27.85
N SER A 256 -2.49 -10.91 -29.13
CA SER A 256 -2.92 -12.22 -29.68
C SER A 256 -2.41 -13.42 -28.88
N ARG A 257 -1.15 -13.41 -28.42
CA ARG A 257 -0.60 -14.46 -27.53
C ARG A 257 -1.18 -14.41 -26.11
N VAL A 258 -1.42 -13.20 -25.60
CA VAL A 258 -2.03 -12.97 -24.28
C VAL A 258 -3.46 -13.52 -24.25
N VAL A 259 -4.21 -13.42 -25.35
CA VAL A 259 -5.52 -14.08 -25.51
C VAL A 259 -5.39 -15.59 -25.35
N GLY A 260 -4.41 -16.23 -26.01
CA GLY A 260 -4.13 -17.65 -25.83
C GLY A 260 -3.86 -18.03 -24.37
N TYR A 261 -3.01 -17.26 -23.68
CA TYR A 261 -2.73 -17.49 -22.26
C TYR A 261 -3.97 -17.32 -21.38
N ALA A 262 -4.77 -16.27 -21.60
CA ALA A 262 -6.02 -16.06 -20.87
C ALA A 262 -6.99 -17.23 -21.06
N LEU A 263 -7.23 -17.64 -22.31
CA LEU A 263 -8.14 -18.76 -22.59
C LEU A 263 -7.67 -20.09 -22.00
N HIS A 264 -6.36 -20.28 -21.82
CA HIS A 264 -5.81 -21.47 -21.17
C HIS A 264 -6.11 -21.52 -19.67
N VAL A 265 -6.19 -20.36 -19.00
CA VAL A 265 -6.53 -20.24 -17.58
C VAL A 265 -7.95 -19.67 -17.38
N ASN A 266 -8.86 -20.01 -18.29
CA ASN A 266 -10.25 -19.60 -18.24
C ASN A 266 -10.87 -19.93 -16.87
N PRO A 267 -11.25 -18.92 -16.05
CA PRO A 267 -11.75 -19.15 -14.69
C PRO A 267 -13.18 -19.72 -14.66
N GLU A 268 -13.94 -19.59 -15.75
CA GLU A 268 -15.33 -20.02 -15.85
C GLU A 268 -15.58 -20.82 -17.15
N PRO A 269 -15.07 -22.07 -17.25
CA PRO A 269 -15.34 -22.93 -18.41
C PRO A 269 -16.85 -23.10 -18.63
N GLY A 270 -17.32 -22.82 -19.85
CA GLY A 270 -18.75 -22.88 -20.22
C GLY A 270 -19.48 -21.54 -20.11
N VAL A 271 -19.04 -20.61 -19.27
CA VAL A 271 -19.55 -19.21 -19.26
C VAL A 271 -18.73 -18.34 -20.22
N ILE A 272 -17.41 -18.53 -20.23
CA ILE A 272 -16.52 -17.92 -21.21
C ILE A 272 -16.35 -18.91 -22.38
N PRO A 273 -16.94 -18.66 -23.57
CA PRO A 273 -16.97 -19.61 -24.67
C PRO A 273 -15.64 -19.64 -25.43
N CYS A 274 -14.59 -20.16 -24.79
CA CYS A 274 -13.24 -20.19 -25.35
C CYS A 274 -13.14 -21.02 -26.64
N HIS A 275 -14.02 -22.00 -26.85
CA HIS A 275 -14.10 -22.79 -28.08
C HIS A 275 -14.48 -21.96 -29.32
N ARG A 276 -15.06 -20.76 -29.15
CA ARG A 276 -15.36 -19.84 -30.25
C ARG A 276 -14.16 -19.03 -30.74
N VAL A 277 -12.98 -19.22 -30.16
CA VAL A 277 -11.75 -18.52 -30.57
C VAL A 277 -10.82 -19.46 -31.34
N VAL A 278 -10.53 -19.09 -32.60
CA VAL A 278 -9.70 -19.86 -33.53
C VAL A 278 -8.46 -19.09 -33.95
N ASN A 279 -7.51 -19.75 -34.62
CA ASN A 279 -6.34 -19.05 -35.14
C ASN A 279 -6.67 -18.18 -36.36
N SER A 280 -5.66 -17.45 -36.89
CA SER A 280 -5.86 -16.55 -38.02
C SER A 280 -6.30 -17.23 -39.32
N LYS A 281 -6.10 -18.56 -39.43
CA LYS A 281 -6.52 -19.37 -40.58
C LYS A 281 -7.90 -20.00 -40.37
N GLY A 282 -8.50 -19.87 -39.18
CA GLY A 282 -9.73 -20.57 -38.83
C GLY A 282 -9.51 -22.00 -38.32
N GLU A 283 -8.27 -22.39 -38.02
CA GLU A 283 -7.98 -23.72 -37.44
C GLU A 283 -8.33 -23.72 -35.94
N PRO A 284 -9.07 -24.74 -35.46
CA PRO A 284 -9.22 -25.01 -34.04
C PRO A 284 -7.88 -25.31 -33.37
N SER A 285 -7.77 -24.97 -32.09
CA SER A 285 -6.61 -25.29 -31.28
C SER A 285 -6.54 -26.79 -31.01
N SER A 286 -5.38 -27.39 -31.26
CA SER A 286 -5.09 -28.78 -30.89
C SER A 286 -5.03 -29.00 -29.38
N ALA A 287 -4.87 -27.94 -28.58
CA ALA A 287 -4.77 -28.02 -27.12
C ALA A 287 -6.08 -28.37 -26.41
N PHE A 288 -7.21 -28.40 -27.11
CA PHE A 288 -8.49 -28.90 -26.57
C PHE A 288 -8.66 -30.42 -26.69
N ALA A 289 -7.71 -31.12 -27.31
CA ALA A 289 -7.74 -32.57 -27.42
C ALA A 289 -7.30 -33.23 -26.09
N PHE A 290 -8.26 -33.56 -25.23
CA PHE A 290 -8.06 -34.54 -24.16
C PHE A 290 -8.72 -35.86 -24.56
N GLY A 291 -7.91 -36.85 -24.98
CA GLY A 291 -8.35 -38.24 -25.14
C GLY A 291 -8.99 -38.64 -26.48
N GLY A 292 -8.87 -37.85 -27.55
CA GLY A 292 -9.46 -38.19 -28.85
C GLY A 292 -9.80 -36.96 -29.70
N GLU A 293 -10.94 -37.02 -30.41
CA GLU A 293 -11.50 -35.94 -31.25
C GLU A 293 -11.43 -34.57 -30.56
N ASN A 294 -11.17 -33.52 -31.35
CA ASN A 294 -10.93 -32.19 -30.80
C ASN A 294 -12.23 -31.62 -30.21
N ARG A 295 -12.31 -31.54 -28.88
CA ARG A 295 -13.47 -31.01 -28.15
C ARG A 295 -13.92 -29.63 -28.63
N GLN A 296 -13.01 -28.80 -29.13
CA GLN A 296 -13.37 -27.51 -29.71
C GLN A 296 -14.25 -27.66 -30.96
N ILE A 297 -13.95 -28.64 -31.82
CA ILE A 297 -14.73 -28.93 -33.04
C ILE A 297 -16.14 -29.37 -32.65
N GLU A 298 -16.28 -30.34 -31.75
CA GLU A 298 -17.59 -30.83 -31.30
C GLU A 298 -18.50 -29.69 -30.76
N LEU A 299 -17.92 -28.76 -29.99
CA LEU A 299 -18.67 -27.65 -29.43
C LEU A 299 -19.08 -26.65 -30.51
N LEU A 300 -18.22 -26.39 -31.50
CA LEU A 300 -18.52 -25.52 -32.63
C LEU A 300 -19.58 -26.14 -33.55
N GLU A 301 -19.50 -27.44 -33.83
CA GLU A 301 -20.51 -28.15 -34.64
C GLU A 301 -21.89 -28.15 -33.97
N LYS A 302 -21.94 -28.29 -32.64
CA LYS A 302 -23.21 -28.15 -31.87
C LYS A 302 -23.84 -26.78 -32.00
N GLU A 303 -23.03 -25.75 -32.23
CA GLU A 303 -23.49 -24.39 -32.51
C GLU A 303 -23.76 -24.14 -34.00
N GLY A 304 -23.67 -25.18 -34.85
CA GLY A 304 -23.93 -25.12 -36.28
C GLY A 304 -22.78 -24.56 -37.13
N VAL A 305 -21.57 -24.47 -36.57
CA VAL A 305 -20.37 -24.06 -37.31
C VAL A 305 -19.85 -25.23 -38.13
N THR A 306 -19.63 -25.01 -39.42
CA THR A 306 -19.12 -26.05 -40.34
C THR A 306 -17.64 -25.87 -40.66
N PHE A 307 -17.00 -26.98 -41.01
CA PHE A 307 -15.57 -27.05 -41.31
C PHE A 307 -15.31 -27.54 -42.74
N THR A 308 -14.30 -26.96 -43.38
CA THR A 308 -13.75 -27.40 -44.67
C THR A 308 -12.26 -27.65 -44.48
N ASP A 309 -11.78 -28.86 -44.80
CA ASP A 309 -10.38 -29.26 -44.61
C ASP A 309 -9.82 -28.95 -43.21
N GLY A 310 -10.64 -29.13 -42.17
CA GLY A 310 -10.26 -28.89 -40.77
C GLY A 310 -10.25 -27.41 -40.33
N HIS A 311 -10.71 -26.50 -41.20
CA HIS A 311 -10.79 -25.06 -40.93
C HIS A 311 -12.25 -24.62 -40.86
N VAL A 312 -12.57 -23.69 -39.96
CA VAL A 312 -13.90 -23.04 -39.96
C VAL A 312 -14.09 -22.26 -41.25
N ASP A 313 -15.29 -22.31 -41.82
CA ASP A 313 -15.70 -21.39 -42.90
C ASP A 313 -15.77 -19.95 -42.36
N MET A 314 -14.65 -19.24 -42.45
CA MET A 314 -14.48 -17.89 -41.92
C MET A 314 -15.30 -16.84 -42.69
N GLU A 315 -15.75 -17.11 -43.92
CA GLU A 315 -16.64 -16.19 -44.63
C GLU A 315 -18.02 -16.19 -43.99
N ARG A 316 -18.50 -17.36 -43.57
CA ARG A 316 -19.84 -17.54 -43.01
C ARG A 316 -19.91 -17.30 -41.50
N PHE A 317 -18.94 -17.81 -40.74
CA PHE A 317 -19.04 -17.89 -39.28
C PHE A 317 -18.19 -16.87 -38.54
N ARG A 318 -17.38 -16.06 -39.22
CA ARG A 318 -16.65 -15.00 -38.53
C ARG A 318 -17.61 -14.00 -37.88
N TRP A 319 -17.27 -13.59 -36.66
CA TRP A 319 -17.96 -12.54 -35.94
C TRP A 319 -17.69 -11.18 -36.59
N ASP A 320 -18.76 -10.45 -36.93
CA ASP A 320 -18.68 -9.19 -37.67
C ASP A 320 -18.49 -8.00 -36.71
N LYS A 321 -17.23 -7.73 -36.36
CA LYS A 321 -16.72 -6.62 -35.53
C LYS A 321 -15.26 -6.31 -35.83
#